data_AF-A0A524JQW6-F1
#
_entry.id   AF-A0A524JQW6-F1
#
_cell.length_a   1.000
_cell.length_b   1.000
_cell.length_c   1.000
_cell.angle_alpha   90.00
_cell.angle_beta   90.00
_cell.angle_gamma   90.00
#
_symmetry.space_group_name_H-M   'P 1'
#
loop_
_entity.id
_entity.type
_entity.pdbx_description
1 polymer ?
#
loop_
_entity_poly.entity_id
_entity_poly.type
_entity_poly.pdbx_seq_one_letter_code
_entity_poly.pdbx_strand_id
1 'polypeptide(L)'
;MYWLNNCFGTVTGRLPIDFIPPLTQAFPLVQTFRIVRPDNYARTVLIEALQRAGVTVNANPVGQNPVQLLPPQNSYSPNTLLAELVSLPYSEYAKLVLKVSYNIGSDTSLVLWGLTEGVDSMDDSLIVERENLTQNIGIPGNEFLFFDGSGGGPATATNKAILQMLKYNSEQSFFPQFLDALPILGVDGSLGFVTCFEVDPTLAGAKGNAFAKTGTFATGNENGILLKGQALGGYIDAKSGRRLMFNMFVNNVQLGFDISGVLEVFQDQGTITAIIWRDN
;
A
#
# COMPACT_ATOMS: atom_id res chain seq x y z
N MET A 1 -5.51 -3.36 -34.60
CA MET A 1 -5.38 -1.99 -34.06
C MET A 1 -3.90 -1.80 -33.73
N TYR A 2 -3.17 -1.03 -34.54
CA TYR A 2 -1.72 -0.89 -34.42
C TYR A 2 -1.40 0.24 -33.45
N TRP A 3 -0.83 -0.09 -32.29
CA TRP A 3 -0.28 0.88 -31.35
C TRP A 3 1.17 1.20 -31.73
N LEU A 4 1.35 1.94 -32.81
CA LEU A 4 2.63 2.53 -33.18
C LEU A 4 2.64 3.96 -32.60
N ASN A 5 3.58 4.25 -31.68
CA ASN A 5 3.91 5.53 -31.01
C ASN A 5 3.64 5.60 -29.48
N ASN A 6 4.15 4.63 -28.70
CA ASN A 6 3.78 4.43 -27.29
C ASN A 6 4.76 4.95 -26.22
N CYS A 7 5.33 6.15 -26.36
CA CYS A 7 6.10 6.79 -25.26
C CYS A 7 5.77 8.27 -25.03
N PHE A 8 4.61 8.74 -25.46
CA PHE A 8 4.16 10.11 -25.19
C PHE A 8 3.00 10.08 -24.18
N GLY A 9 3.09 10.93 -23.16
CA GLY A 9 1.97 11.30 -22.31
C GLY A 9 1.47 12.68 -22.70
N THR A 10 0.16 12.83 -22.88
CA THR A 10 -0.44 14.14 -23.15
C THR A 10 -0.86 14.77 -21.82
N VAL A 11 -0.31 15.94 -21.51
CA VAL A 11 -0.75 16.78 -20.38
C VAL A 11 -1.60 17.91 -20.94
N THR A 12 -2.88 17.95 -20.56
CA THR A 12 -3.84 18.99 -20.96
C THR A 12 -4.57 19.52 -19.74
N GLY A 13 -4.98 20.79 -19.77
CA GLY A 13 -5.70 21.43 -18.67
C GLY A 13 -5.58 22.95 -18.71
N ARG A 14 -6.18 23.62 -17.72
CA ARG A 14 -6.02 25.05 -17.46
C ARG A 14 -5.57 25.22 -16.01
N LEU A 15 -4.46 25.92 -15.81
CA LEU A 15 -4.01 26.33 -14.48
C LEU A 15 -4.29 27.83 -14.32
N PRO A 16 -5.00 28.24 -13.24
CA PRO A 16 -5.13 29.66 -12.89
C PRO A 16 -3.76 30.32 -12.74
N ILE A 17 -3.67 31.62 -13.07
CA ILE A 17 -2.41 32.38 -12.97
C ILE A 17 -1.92 32.50 -11.51
N ASP A 18 -2.85 32.42 -10.57
CA ASP A 18 -2.68 32.46 -9.12
C ASP A 18 -2.72 31.05 -8.48
N PHE A 19 -2.59 29.98 -9.28
CA PHE A 19 -2.55 28.62 -8.77
C PHE A 19 -1.34 28.42 -7.83
N ILE A 20 -1.61 27.96 -6.62
CA ILE A 20 -0.61 27.55 -5.63
C ILE A 20 -0.72 26.04 -5.48
N PRO A 21 0.35 25.25 -5.72
CA PRO A 21 0.33 23.81 -5.51
C PRO A 21 -0.18 23.45 -4.11
N PRO A 22 -1.28 22.67 -3.96
CA PRO A 22 -1.99 22.55 -2.69
C PRO A 22 -1.22 21.80 -1.60
N LEU A 23 -0.30 20.90 -1.99
CA LEU A 23 0.46 20.07 -1.04
C LEU A 23 1.80 20.70 -0.65
N THR A 24 2.50 21.35 -1.58
CA THR A 24 3.83 21.93 -1.35
C THR A 24 3.77 23.43 -1.08
N GLN A 25 2.64 24.08 -1.37
CA GLN A 25 2.45 25.54 -1.33
C GLN A 25 3.49 26.33 -2.14
N ALA A 26 4.19 25.66 -3.06
CA ALA A 26 5.29 26.22 -3.83
C ALA A 26 5.51 25.43 -5.13
N PHE A 27 5.98 26.12 -6.17
CA PHE A 27 6.41 25.51 -7.43
C PHE A 27 7.79 24.82 -7.30
N PRO A 28 8.08 23.79 -8.12
CA PRO A 28 7.26 23.26 -9.22
C PRO A 28 6.07 22.40 -8.75
N LEU A 29 5.00 22.36 -9.56
CA LEU A 29 3.94 21.36 -9.39
C LEU A 29 4.50 19.99 -9.82
N VAL A 30 4.78 19.14 -8.85
CA VAL A 30 5.21 17.76 -9.11
C VAL A 30 3.98 16.90 -9.41
N GLN A 31 4.06 16.09 -10.46
CA GLN A 31 3.03 15.15 -10.88
C GLN A 31 3.66 13.79 -11.16
N THR A 32 2.90 12.73 -10.88
CA THR A 32 3.30 11.34 -11.17
C THR A 32 2.35 10.77 -12.21
N PHE A 33 2.89 10.06 -13.20
CA PHE A 33 2.10 9.37 -14.22
C PHE A 33 2.36 7.87 -14.16
N ARG A 34 1.31 7.07 -14.31
CA ARG A 34 1.43 5.61 -14.30
C ARG A 34 2.04 5.13 -15.62
N ILE A 35 3.06 4.29 -15.50
CA ILE A 35 3.55 3.49 -16.62
C ILE A 35 2.57 2.33 -16.84
N VAL A 36 1.87 2.32 -17.97
CA VAL A 36 0.83 1.32 -18.29
C VAL A 36 1.40 0.02 -18.85
N ARG A 37 2.67 0.02 -19.27
CA ARG A 37 3.41 -1.15 -19.76
C ARG A 37 4.78 -1.25 -19.07
N PRO A 38 4.81 -1.59 -17.77
CA PRO A 38 6.06 -1.65 -16.99
C PRO A 38 7.07 -2.65 -17.57
N ASP A 39 6.59 -3.71 -18.22
CA ASP A 39 7.41 -4.69 -18.93
C ASP A 39 8.19 -4.08 -20.11
N ASN A 40 7.54 -3.23 -20.91
CA ASN A 40 8.20 -2.54 -22.01
C ASN A 40 9.13 -1.43 -21.50
N TYR A 41 8.76 -0.78 -20.41
CA TYR A 41 9.63 0.22 -19.78
C TYR A 41 10.92 -0.43 -19.24
N ALA A 42 10.80 -1.58 -18.56
CA ALA A 42 11.94 -2.37 -18.07
C ALA A 42 12.89 -2.76 -19.22
N ARG A 43 12.34 -3.19 -20.36
CA ARG A 43 13.10 -3.44 -21.58
C ARG A 43 13.90 -2.21 -22.02
N THR A 44 13.26 -1.06 -22.16
CA THR A 44 13.91 0.19 -22.58
C THR A 44 15.11 0.51 -21.69
N VAL A 45 14.89 0.57 -20.36
CA VAL A 45 15.94 0.98 -19.42
C VAL A 45 17.07 -0.05 -19.33
N LEU A 46 16.78 -1.34 -19.50
CA LEU A 46 17.81 -2.39 -19.54
C LEU A 46 18.69 -2.26 -20.80
N ILE A 47 18.09 -2.05 -21.97
CA ILE A 47 18.83 -1.89 -23.23
C ILE A 47 19.70 -0.63 -23.17
N GLU A 48 19.17 0.48 -22.69
CA GLU A 48 19.95 1.71 -22.52
C GLU A 48 21.10 1.54 -21.51
N ALA A 49 20.88 0.80 -20.42
CA ALA A 49 21.94 0.51 -19.45
C ALA A 49 23.06 -0.36 -20.07
N LEU A 50 22.71 -1.37 -20.86
CA LEU A 50 23.67 -2.21 -21.59
C LEU A 50 24.49 -1.37 -22.59
N GLN A 51 23.83 -0.50 -23.36
CA GLN A 51 24.50 0.38 -24.32
C GLN A 51 25.45 1.37 -23.63
N ARG A 52 25.07 1.96 -22.49
CA ARG A 52 25.97 2.79 -21.67
C ARG A 52 27.18 2.01 -21.16
N ALA A 53 27.04 0.71 -20.93
CA ALA A 53 28.14 -0.18 -20.55
C ALA A 53 28.98 -0.67 -21.75
N GLY A 54 28.72 -0.19 -22.98
CA GLY A 54 29.45 -0.57 -24.19
C GLY A 54 28.96 -1.86 -24.85
N VAL A 55 27.87 -2.46 -24.39
CA VAL A 55 27.26 -3.64 -25.01
C VAL A 55 26.39 -3.20 -26.19
N THR A 56 26.72 -3.68 -27.39
CA THR A 56 25.87 -3.47 -28.56
C THR A 56 24.60 -4.32 -28.46
N VAL A 57 23.44 -3.66 -28.48
CA VAL A 57 22.13 -4.32 -28.49
C VAL A 57 21.41 -3.95 -29.78
N ASN A 58 21.16 -4.94 -30.64
CA ASN A 58 20.52 -4.75 -31.95
C ASN A 58 18.99 -4.64 -31.87
N ALA A 59 18.41 -4.91 -30.70
CA ALA A 59 16.97 -4.89 -30.51
C ALA A 59 16.46 -3.46 -30.31
N ASN A 60 15.26 -3.14 -30.82
CA ASN A 60 14.63 -1.84 -30.59
C ASN A 60 14.37 -1.64 -29.07
N PRO A 61 14.89 -0.56 -28.44
CA PRO A 61 14.67 -0.27 -27.03
C PRO A 61 13.20 -0.02 -26.72
N VAL A 62 12.48 0.70 -27.59
CA VAL A 62 11.09 1.15 -27.37
C VAL A 62 10.09 0.21 -28.04
N GLY A 63 10.28 -1.10 -27.85
CA GLY A 63 9.48 -2.17 -28.46
C GLY A 63 8.62 -2.94 -27.45
N GLN A 64 7.66 -3.71 -27.97
CA GLN A 64 7.00 -4.76 -27.18
C GLN A 64 7.98 -5.89 -26.88
N ASN A 65 7.86 -6.53 -25.72
CA ASN A 65 8.59 -7.77 -25.44
C ASN A 65 8.11 -8.91 -26.37
N PRO A 66 9.01 -9.56 -27.13
CA PRO A 66 8.64 -10.64 -28.03
C PRO A 66 8.47 -11.96 -27.24
N VAL A 67 7.40 -12.07 -26.45
CA VAL A 67 7.15 -13.20 -25.54
C VAL A 67 7.15 -14.56 -26.23
N GLN A 68 6.82 -14.62 -27.52
CA GLN A 68 6.87 -15.83 -28.34
C GLN A 68 8.29 -16.38 -28.58
N LEU A 69 9.32 -15.57 -28.32
CA LEU A 69 10.73 -15.97 -28.42
C LEU A 69 11.29 -16.45 -27.08
N LEU A 70 10.50 -16.43 -26.01
CA LEU A 70 10.96 -16.92 -24.72
C LEU A 70 11.24 -18.43 -24.81
N PRO A 71 12.38 -18.89 -24.28
CA PRO A 71 12.62 -20.31 -24.19
C PRO A 71 11.64 -20.95 -23.18
N PRO A 72 11.50 -22.28 -23.18
CA PRO A 72 10.68 -22.97 -22.18
C PRO A 72 11.07 -22.57 -20.75
N GLN A 73 10.09 -22.52 -19.84
CA GLN A 73 10.37 -22.27 -18.42
C GLN A 73 11.41 -23.27 -17.90
N ASN A 74 12.31 -22.79 -17.04
CA ASN A 74 13.37 -23.60 -16.40
C ASN A 74 14.36 -24.26 -17.39
N SER A 75 14.49 -23.75 -18.61
CA SER A 75 15.42 -24.29 -19.63
C SER A 75 16.88 -23.85 -19.47
N TYR A 76 17.15 -22.78 -18.71
CA TYR A 76 18.50 -22.31 -18.44
C TYR A 76 19.14 -23.06 -17.26
N SER A 77 20.42 -23.39 -17.39
CA SER A 77 21.23 -23.94 -16.29
C SER A 77 21.82 -22.82 -15.42
N PRO A 78 22.23 -23.09 -14.17
CA PRO A 78 22.93 -22.10 -13.34
C PRO A 78 24.17 -21.49 -14.01
N ASN A 79 24.87 -22.24 -14.87
CA ASN A 79 26.04 -21.76 -15.62
C ASN A 79 25.68 -20.75 -16.73
N THR A 80 24.38 -20.54 -17.00
CA THR A 80 23.89 -19.56 -17.98
C THR A 80 23.56 -18.20 -17.34
N LEU A 81 23.61 -18.09 -16.01
CA LEU A 81 23.34 -16.85 -15.28
C LEU A 81 24.46 -15.83 -15.55
N LEU A 82 24.12 -14.72 -16.22
CA LEU A 82 25.06 -13.64 -16.53
C LEU A 82 25.09 -12.55 -15.46
N ALA A 83 23.95 -12.29 -14.83
CA ALA A 83 23.79 -11.28 -13.80
C ALA A 83 22.56 -11.60 -12.96
N GLU A 84 22.62 -11.27 -11.68
CA GLU A 84 21.52 -11.38 -10.73
C GLU A 84 21.44 -10.11 -9.90
N LEU A 85 20.22 -9.66 -9.61
CA LEU A 85 19.96 -8.66 -8.61
C LEU A 85 19.10 -9.31 -7.51
N VAL A 86 19.70 -9.50 -6.35
CA VAL A 86 18.98 -9.96 -5.16
C VAL A 86 18.41 -8.73 -4.45
N SER A 87 17.09 -8.74 -4.21
CA SER A 87 16.42 -7.64 -3.50
C SER A 87 16.82 -7.59 -2.02
N LEU A 88 16.40 -6.54 -1.34
CA LEU A 88 16.34 -6.56 0.12
C LEU A 88 15.41 -7.70 0.61
N PRO A 89 15.55 -8.14 1.87
CA PRO A 89 14.62 -9.08 2.47
C PRO A 89 13.19 -8.57 2.39
N TYR A 90 12.23 -9.50 2.31
CA TYR A 90 10.80 -9.15 2.18
C TYR A 90 10.30 -8.23 3.31
N SER A 91 10.92 -8.27 4.50
CA SER A 91 10.59 -7.37 5.60
C SER A 91 10.72 -5.88 5.23
N GLU A 92 11.72 -5.51 4.43
CA GLU A 92 11.90 -4.12 3.99
C GLU A 92 10.82 -3.74 2.97
N TYR A 93 10.41 -4.68 2.13
CA TYR A 93 9.31 -4.47 1.19
C TYR A 93 7.96 -4.34 1.91
N ALA A 94 7.69 -5.21 2.88
CA ALA A 94 6.52 -5.15 3.73
C ALA A 94 6.46 -3.83 4.52
N LYS A 95 7.60 -3.35 5.04
CA LYS A 95 7.71 -2.02 5.67
C LYS A 95 7.33 -0.91 4.70
N LEU A 96 7.85 -0.92 3.47
CA LEU A 96 7.44 0.07 2.47
C LEU A 96 5.92 0.02 2.22
N VAL A 97 5.37 -1.17 1.96
CA VAL A 97 3.92 -1.35 1.70
C VAL A 97 3.07 -0.82 2.85
N LEU A 98 3.40 -1.18 4.08
CA LEU A 98 2.61 -0.80 5.25
C LEU A 98 2.77 0.68 5.62
N LYS A 99 4.00 1.23 5.59
CA LYS A 99 4.26 2.63 5.95
C LYS A 99 3.60 3.62 4.99
N VAL A 100 3.68 3.38 3.68
CA VAL A 100 3.18 4.35 2.66
C VAL A 100 1.91 3.89 1.96
N SER A 101 1.34 2.74 2.33
CA SER A 101 0.15 2.17 1.69
C SER A 101 0.35 1.93 0.19
N TYR A 102 1.44 1.25 -0.18
CA TYR A 102 1.80 1.06 -1.58
C TYR A 102 0.97 -0.03 -2.27
N ASN A 103 -0.12 0.37 -2.95
CA ASN A 103 -1.09 -0.56 -3.54
C ASN A 103 -0.47 -1.60 -4.48
N ILE A 104 0.35 -1.17 -5.45
CA ILE A 104 1.02 -2.09 -6.39
C ILE A 104 1.89 -3.09 -5.63
N GLY A 105 2.52 -2.66 -4.54
CA GLY A 105 3.33 -3.55 -3.71
C GLY A 105 2.48 -4.58 -2.97
N SER A 106 1.29 -4.20 -2.51
CA SER A 106 0.34 -5.12 -1.88
C SER A 106 -0.16 -6.18 -2.87
N ASP A 107 -0.61 -5.75 -4.06
CA ASP A 107 -1.08 -6.65 -5.12
C ASP A 107 0.03 -7.61 -5.58
N THR A 108 1.25 -7.09 -5.73
CA THR A 108 2.42 -7.90 -6.07
C THR A 108 2.75 -8.90 -4.97
N SER A 109 2.63 -8.50 -3.70
CA SER A 109 2.89 -9.39 -2.56
C SER A 109 1.92 -10.56 -2.52
N LEU A 110 0.64 -10.31 -2.80
CA LEU A 110 -0.38 -11.36 -2.87
C LEU A 110 -0.07 -12.37 -3.97
N VAL A 111 0.27 -11.91 -5.18
CA VAL A 111 0.62 -12.81 -6.29
C VAL A 111 1.94 -13.55 -6.05
N LEU A 112 2.94 -12.90 -5.44
CA LEU A 112 4.19 -13.56 -5.06
C LEU A 112 3.97 -14.64 -4.00
N TRP A 113 3.07 -14.42 -3.06
CA TRP A 113 2.66 -15.45 -2.10
C TRP A 113 1.84 -16.55 -2.79
N GLY A 114 0.92 -16.21 -3.69
CA GLY A 114 0.21 -17.21 -4.52
C GLY A 114 1.17 -18.14 -5.28
N LEU A 115 2.28 -17.60 -5.80
CA LEU A 115 3.33 -18.41 -6.44
C LEU A 115 3.96 -19.43 -5.48
N THR A 116 4.08 -19.13 -4.18
CA THR A 116 4.56 -20.11 -3.19
C THR A 116 3.53 -21.20 -2.90
N GLU A 117 2.25 -20.91 -3.14
CA GLU A 117 1.14 -21.87 -3.05
C GLU A 117 0.86 -22.59 -4.39
N GLY A 118 1.64 -22.30 -5.45
CA GLY A 118 1.55 -22.98 -6.74
C GLY A 118 0.59 -22.35 -7.76
N VAL A 119 0.14 -21.11 -7.55
CA VAL A 119 -0.72 -20.35 -8.48
C VAL A 119 -0.03 -19.07 -8.96
N ASP A 120 -0.32 -18.59 -10.17
CA ASP A 120 0.42 -17.47 -10.79
C ASP A 120 -0.47 -16.32 -11.29
N SER A 121 -1.72 -16.26 -10.82
CA SER A 121 -2.69 -15.23 -11.17
C SER A 121 -3.27 -14.54 -9.93
N MET A 122 -3.77 -13.31 -10.07
CA MET A 122 -4.44 -12.59 -8.97
C MET A 122 -5.69 -13.35 -8.50
N ASP A 123 -6.52 -13.83 -9.43
CA ASP A 123 -7.78 -14.51 -9.11
C ASP A 123 -7.51 -15.80 -8.33
N ASP A 124 -6.52 -16.60 -8.76
CA ASP A 124 -6.16 -17.84 -8.06
C ASP A 124 -5.46 -17.54 -6.73
N SER A 125 -4.65 -16.48 -6.64
CA SER A 125 -4.03 -16.04 -5.39
C SER A 125 -5.06 -15.66 -4.33
N LEU A 126 -6.15 -14.99 -4.73
CA LEU A 126 -7.28 -14.66 -3.84
C LEU A 126 -8.03 -15.90 -3.36
N ILE A 127 -8.15 -16.94 -4.19
CA ILE A 127 -8.77 -18.21 -3.79
C ILE A 127 -7.94 -18.86 -2.69
N VAL A 128 -6.64 -19.03 -2.90
CA VAL A 128 -5.76 -19.64 -1.89
C VAL A 128 -5.62 -18.76 -0.64
N GLU A 129 -5.66 -17.43 -0.78
CA GLU A 129 -5.68 -16.50 0.37
C GLU A 129 -6.93 -16.70 1.22
N ARG A 130 -8.10 -16.80 0.57
CA ARG A 130 -9.36 -17.04 1.26
C ARG A 130 -9.33 -18.37 2.01
N GLU A 131 -8.77 -19.42 1.42
CA GLU A 131 -8.59 -20.71 2.08
C GLU A 131 -7.67 -20.58 3.30
N ASN A 132 -6.52 -19.90 3.16
CA ASN A 132 -5.60 -19.65 4.26
C ASN A 132 -6.24 -18.85 5.41
N LEU A 133 -6.95 -17.76 5.09
CA LEU A 133 -7.65 -16.92 6.06
C LEU A 133 -8.71 -17.70 6.83
N THR A 134 -9.46 -18.56 6.14
CA THR A 134 -10.57 -19.32 6.74
C THR A 134 -10.10 -20.54 7.51
N GLN A 135 -9.15 -21.30 6.98
CA GLN A 135 -8.73 -22.59 7.53
C GLN A 135 -7.58 -22.47 8.53
N ASN A 136 -6.58 -21.63 8.24
CA ASN A 136 -5.37 -21.53 9.07
C ASN A 136 -5.45 -20.37 10.08
N ILE A 137 -5.97 -19.21 9.66
CA ILE A 137 -6.08 -18.03 10.52
C ILE A 137 -7.40 -18.02 11.32
N GLY A 138 -8.41 -18.77 10.83
CA GLY A 138 -9.70 -18.95 11.53
C GLY A 138 -10.66 -17.77 11.37
N ILE A 139 -10.55 -16.99 10.30
CA ILE A 139 -11.47 -15.89 9.99
C ILE A 139 -12.65 -16.45 9.19
N PRO A 140 -13.90 -16.39 9.69
CA PRO A 140 -15.05 -16.88 8.93
C PRO A 140 -15.20 -16.16 7.59
N GLY A 141 -15.44 -16.92 6.51
CA GLY A 141 -15.45 -16.38 5.14
C GLY A 141 -16.56 -15.36 4.85
N ASN A 142 -17.55 -15.22 5.73
CA ASN A 142 -18.61 -14.20 5.65
C ASN A 142 -18.25 -12.90 6.39
N GLU A 143 -17.08 -12.82 7.03
CA GLU A 143 -16.60 -11.65 7.75
C GLU A 143 -15.68 -10.76 6.90
N PHE A 144 -15.38 -11.17 5.65
CA PHE A 144 -14.55 -10.40 4.71
C PHE A 144 -14.90 -10.68 3.24
N LEU A 145 -14.57 -9.71 2.39
CA LEU A 145 -14.63 -9.79 0.93
C LEU A 145 -13.48 -8.97 0.35
N PHE A 146 -12.56 -9.62 -0.36
CA PHE A 146 -11.38 -9.00 -0.98
C PHE A 146 -11.37 -9.22 -2.50
N PHE A 147 -10.79 -8.27 -3.22
CA PHE A 147 -10.73 -8.24 -4.70
C PHE A 147 -9.31 -8.09 -5.24
N ASP A 148 -8.37 -7.71 -4.38
CA ASP A 148 -6.96 -7.49 -4.65
C ASP A 148 -6.20 -7.47 -3.32
N GLY A 149 -4.88 -7.31 -3.36
CA GLY A 149 -4.07 -7.20 -2.14
C GLY A 149 -4.09 -5.81 -1.52
N SER A 150 -4.51 -4.79 -2.27
CA SER A 150 -4.42 -3.37 -1.87
C SER A 150 -5.64 -2.81 -1.12
N GLY A 151 -6.75 -3.55 -1.09
CA GLY A 151 -8.01 -3.08 -0.53
C GLY A 151 -8.80 -2.19 -1.49
N GLY A 152 -8.62 -2.38 -2.80
CA GLY A 152 -9.36 -1.66 -3.84
C GLY A 152 -10.83 -2.07 -3.92
N GLY A 153 -11.61 -1.26 -4.64
CA GLY A 153 -13.02 -1.56 -4.92
C GLY A 153 -13.91 -1.56 -3.66
N PRO A 154 -14.95 -2.42 -3.61
CA PRO A 154 -15.86 -2.53 -2.47
C PRO A 154 -15.37 -3.56 -1.43
N ALA A 155 -14.05 -3.66 -1.20
CA ALA A 155 -13.50 -4.59 -0.23
C ALA A 155 -14.05 -4.31 1.18
N THR A 156 -14.31 -5.37 1.96
CA THR A 156 -14.87 -5.25 3.32
C THR A 156 -14.23 -6.26 4.27
N ALA A 157 -14.16 -5.89 5.55
CA ALA A 157 -13.84 -6.78 6.64
C ALA A 157 -14.51 -6.27 7.92
N THR A 158 -15.00 -7.18 8.77
CA THR A 158 -15.56 -6.79 10.07
C THR A 158 -14.47 -6.55 11.10
N ASN A 159 -14.80 -5.86 12.20
CA ASN A 159 -13.89 -5.72 13.35
C ASN A 159 -13.41 -7.08 13.87
N LYS A 160 -14.27 -8.11 13.84
CA LYS A 160 -13.91 -9.44 14.29
C LYS A 160 -12.87 -10.10 13.38
N ALA A 161 -13.01 -9.96 12.06
CA ALA A 161 -12.01 -10.46 11.11
C ALA A 161 -10.65 -9.79 11.34
N ILE A 162 -10.62 -8.46 11.46
CA ILE A 162 -9.37 -7.71 11.67
C ILE A 162 -8.74 -8.07 13.02
N LEU A 163 -9.51 -8.11 14.11
CA LEU A 163 -8.96 -8.48 15.42
C LEU A 163 -8.45 -9.92 15.48
N GLN A 164 -9.09 -10.86 14.76
CA GLN A 164 -8.60 -12.23 14.64
C GLN A 164 -7.27 -12.28 13.86
N MET A 165 -7.15 -11.52 12.76
CA MET A 165 -5.90 -11.39 12.01
C MET A 165 -4.78 -10.80 12.86
N LEU A 166 -5.05 -9.72 13.60
CA LEU A 166 -4.07 -9.11 14.50
C LEU A 166 -3.65 -10.09 15.60
N LYS A 167 -4.60 -10.81 16.19
CA LYS A 167 -4.29 -11.83 17.20
C LYS A 167 -3.37 -12.90 16.61
N TYR A 168 -3.73 -13.48 15.46
CA TYR A 168 -2.91 -14.47 14.78
C TYR A 168 -1.50 -13.95 14.52
N ASN A 169 -1.36 -12.75 13.94
CA ASN A 169 -0.06 -12.13 13.65
C ASN A 169 0.78 -11.95 14.92
N SER A 170 0.17 -11.57 16.04
CA SER A 170 0.87 -11.35 17.31
C SER A 170 1.48 -12.62 17.92
N GLU A 171 0.98 -13.79 17.52
CA GLU A 171 1.44 -15.10 17.97
C GLU A 171 2.52 -15.71 17.04
N GLN A 172 2.84 -15.04 15.93
CA GLN A 172 3.83 -15.52 14.96
C GLN A 172 5.25 -15.04 15.26
N SER A 173 6.24 -15.81 14.80
CA SER A 173 7.67 -15.47 14.94
C SER A 173 8.07 -14.19 14.20
N PHE A 174 7.33 -13.81 13.15
CA PHE A 174 7.56 -12.58 12.38
C PHE A 174 6.92 -11.33 13.01
N PHE A 175 6.21 -11.45 14.14
CA PHE A 175 5.47 -10.35 14.73
C PHE A 175 6.33 -9.09 14.98
N PRO A 176 7.57 -9.18 15.50
CA PRO A 176 8.39 -7.99 15.72
C PRO A 176 8.63 -7.19 14.43
N GLN A 177 8.88 -7.86 13.31
CA GLN A 177 9.09 -7.23 12.01
C GLN A 177 7.78 -6.66 11.44
N PHE A 178 6.66 -7.37 11.61
CA PHE A 178 5.34 -6.87 11.21
C PHE A 178 4.96 -5.61 11.98
N LEU A 179 5.19 -5.58 13.29
CA LEU A 179 4.90 -4.44 14.14
C LEU A 179 5.74 -3.21 13.75
N ASP A 180 7.04 -3.40 13.52
CA ASP A 180 7.96 -2.33 13.08
C ASP A 180 7.62 -1.79 11.67
N ALA A 181 7.00 -2.61 10.83
CA ALA A 181 6.53 -2.22 9.51
C ALA A 181 5.27 -1.33 9.54
N LEU A 182 4.44 -1.40 10.59
CA LEU A 182 3.22 -0.58 10.70
C LEU A 182 3.55 0.90 10.94
N PRO A 183 2.79 1.86 10.36
CA PRO A 183 2.91 3.28 10.70
C PRO A 183 2.82 3.53 12.20
N ILE A 184 3.64 4.44 12.70
CA ILE A 184 3.72 4.80 14.12
C ILE A 184 3.07 6.16 14.35
N LEU A 185 2.12 6.22 15.28
CA LEU A 185 1.32 7.42 15.58
C LEU A 185 2.20 8.64 15.89
N GLY A 186 2.05 9.69 15.07
CA GLY A 186 2.77 10.96 15.19
C GLY A 186 4.27 10.88 14.90
N VAL A 187 4.76 9.77 14.33
CA VAL A 187 6.18 9.53 14.07
C VAL A 187 6.46 9.31 12.58
N ASP A 188 5.78 8.35 11.94
CA ASP A 188 6.11 7.98 10.57
C ASP A 188 4.94 7.41 9.75
N GLY A 189 5.24 7.09 8.49
CA GLY A 189 4.27 6.53 7.54
C GLY A 189 3.03 7.41 7.39
N SER A 190 1.90 6.77 7.14
CA SER A 190 0.60 7.45 7.02
C SER A 190 0.05 8.04 8.33
N LEU A 191 0.75 7.88 9.46
CA LEU A 191 0.40 8.48 10.75
C LEU A 191 1.36 9.60 11.19
N GLY A 192 2.40 9.89 10.42
CA GLY A 192 3.43 10.87 10.82
C GLY A 192 2.90 12.30 10.99
N PHE A 193 1.82 12.66 10.29
CA PHE A 193 1.17 13.96 10.40
C PHE A 193 0.05 14.01 11.45
N VAL A 194 -0.27 12.87 12.09
CA VAL A 194 -1.36 12.77 13.06
C VAL A 194 -0.84 13.18 14.43
N THR A 195 -1.06 14.44 14.80
CA THR A 195 -0.45 15.07 15.99
C THR A 195 -1.40 15.98 16.77
N CYS A 196 -2.67 16.17 16.34
CA CYS A 196 -3.60 17.08 17.02
C CYS A 196 -3.85 16.71 18.49
N PHE A 197 -3.77 15.42 18.83
CA PHE A 197 -3.88 14.95 20.21
C PHE A 197 -2.81 15.52 21.14
N GLU A 198 -1.65 15.95 20.61
CA GLU A 198 -0.55 16.52 21.40
C GLU A 198 -0.91 17.90 22.02
N VAL A 199 -1.99 18.55 21.53
CA VAL A 199 -2.52 19.79 22.12
C VAL A 199 -3.05 19.56 23.54
N ASP A 200 -3.55 18.34 23.85
CA ASP A 200 -3.88 17.93 25.22
C ASP A 200 -2.63 17.29 25.86
N PRO A 201 -2.01 17.93 26.87
CA PRO A 201 -0.82 17.39 27.52
C PRO A 201 -1.04 16.01 28.17
N THR A 202 -2.28 15.64 28.48
CA THR A 202 -2.62 14.31 29.03
C THR A 202 -2.57 13.20 27.99
N LEU A 203 -2.63 13.55 26.69
CA LEU A 203 -2.62 12.63 25.55
C LEU A 203 -1.28 12.62 24.81
N ALA A 204 -0.46 13.66 24.93
CA ALA A 204 0.80 13.81 24.19
C ALA A 204 1.75 12.60 24.30
N GLY A 205 1.71 11.86 25.42
CA GLY A 205 2.49 10.64 25.61
C GLY A 205 2.10 9.47 24.70
N ALA A 206 0.98 9.53 23.97
CA ALA A 206 0.59 8.49 23.01
C ALA A 206 1.46 8.46 21.74
N LYS A 207 2.17 9.55 21.43
CA LYS A 207 3.10 9.62 20.29
C LYS A 207 4.12 8.48 20.40
N GLY A 208 4.29 7.71 19.34
CA GLY A 208 5.21 6.57 19.34
C GLY A 208 4.68 5.28 19.97
N ASN A 209 3.48 5.29 20.55
CA ASN A 209 2.93 4.14 21.30
C ASN A 209 1.78 3.42 20.59
N ALA A 210 1.44 3.79 19.36
CA ALA A 210 0.47 3.08 18.54
C ALA A 210 1.03 2.76 17.16
N PHE A 211 0.83 1.52 16.73
CA PHE A 211 1.36 0.91 15.51
C PHE A 211 0.17 0.43 14.69
N ALA A 212 -0.23 1.19 13.68
CA ALA A 212 -1.51 0.93 13.03
C ALA A 212 -1.50 1.29 11.55
N LYS A 213 -2.20 0.46 10.76
CA LYS A 213 -2.39 0.70 9.34
C LYS A 213 -3.66 1.53 9.13
N THR A 214 -3.53 2.54 8.27
CA THR A 214 -4.66 3.34 7.79
C THR A 214 -5.27 2.73 6.54
N GLY A 215 -6.55 2.98 6.30
CA GLY A 215 -7.21 2.71 5.01
C GLY A 215 -8.17 3.83 4.68
N THR A 216 -8.08 4.41 3.49
CA THR A 216 -8.89 5.58 3.10
C THR A 216 -9.48 5.36 1.72
N PHE A 217 -10.81 5.41 1.64
CA PHE A 217 -11.53 5.36 0.37
C PHE A 217 -12.51 6.53 0.31
N ALA A 218 -12.25 7.44 -0.63
CA ALA A 218 -13.05 8.63 -0.84
C ALA A 218 -13.39 8.79 -2.33
N THR A 219 -14.57 9.35 -2.61
CA THR A 219 -15.02 9.66 -3.97
C THR A 219 -15.56 11.08 -4.02
N GLY A 220 -15.20 11.86 -5.04
CA GLY A 220 -15.77 13.18 -5.26
C GLY A 220 -17.09 13.13 -6.02
N ASN A 221 -18.04 13.99 -5.66
CA ASN A 221 -19.26 14.27 -6.42
C ASN A 221 -19.59 15.78 -6.40
N GLU A 222 -20.75 16.16 -6.94
CA GLU A 222 -21.22 17.56 -6.97
C GLU A 222 -21.38 18.21 -5.58
N ASN A 223 -21.46 17.41 -4.52
CA ASN A 223 -21.62 17.86 -3.14
C ASN A 223 -20.29 17.84 -2.35
N GLY A 224 -19.16 17.60 -3.02
CA GLY A 224 -17.83 17.53 -2.41
C GLY A 224 -17.30 16.10 -2.28
N ILE A 225 -16.47 15.87 -1.27
CA ILE A 225 -15.83 14.57 -1.04
C ILE A 225 -16.75 13.71 -0.18
N LEU A 226 -17.14 12.54 -0.69
CA LEU A 226 -17.73 11.48 0.12
C LEU A 226 -16.63 10.54 0.61
N LEU A 227 -16.33 10.58 1.91
CA LEU A 227 -15.46 9.61 2.57
C LEU A 227 -16.25 8.32 2.78
N LYS A 228 -16.08 7.37 1.87
CA LYS A 228 -16.78 6.08 1.91
C LYS A 228 -16.29 5.20 3.06
N GLY A 229 -14.99 5.24 3.33
CA GLY A 229 -14.40 4.53 4.45
C GLY A 229 -13.07 5.13 4.88
N GLN A 230 -12.88 5.20 6.19
CA GLN A 230 -11.63 5.54 6.86
C GLN A 230 -11.40 4.55 8.00
N ALA A 231 -10.35 3.76 7.89
CA ALA A 231 -9.99 2.69 8.81
C ALA A 231 -8.67 3.01 9.53
N LEU A 232 -8.58 2.62 10.79
CA LEU A 232 -7.34 2.60 11.56
C LEU A 232 -7.32 1.36 12.45
N GLY A 233 -6.37 0.45 12.23
CA GLY A 233 -6.28 -0.80 12.99
C GLY A 233 -4.85 -1.28 13.20
N GLY A 234 -4.61 -1.89 14.36
CA GLY A 234 -3.29 -2.37 14.75
C GLY A 234 -3.17 -2.56 16.26
N TYR A 235 -2.04 -2.10 16.82
CA TYR A 235 -1.69 -2.29 18.23
C TYR A 235 -1.44 -0.97 18.95
N ILE A 236 -1.70 -0.96 20.25
CA ILE A 236 -1.40 0.17 21.15
C ILE A 236 -0.63 -0.38 22.35
N ASP A 237 0.55 0.16 22.61
CA ASP A 237 1.27 -0.03 23.86
C ASP A 237 0.74 0.95 24.89
N ALA A 238 -0.32 0.55 25.59
CA ALA A 238 -1.09 1.40 26.47
C ALA A 238 -0.29 1.83 27.70
N LYS A 239 -0.72 2.91 28.35
CA LYS A 239 -0.03 3.53 29.48
C LYS A 239 0.12 2.59 30.68
N SER A 240 -0.76 1.62 30.85
CA SER A 240 -0.64 0.56 31.87
C SER A 240 0.49 -0.44 31.62
N GLY A 241 1.07 -0.46 30.42
CA GLY A 241 2.01 -1.49 29.95
C GLY A 241 1.35 -2.66 29.23
N ARG A 242 0.02 -2.67 29.04
CA ARG A 242 -0.67 -3.67 28.21
C ARG A 242 -0.55 -3.31 26.73
N ARG A 243 -0.30 -4.33 25.89
CA ARG A 243 -0.51 -4.21 24.43
C ARG A 243 -1.94 -4.56 24.08
N LEU A 244 -2.65 -3.60 23.49
CA LEU A 244 -4.01 -3.77 22.99
C LEU A 244 -3.99 -4.03 21.48
N MET A 245 -4.97 -4.79 21.01
CA MET A 245 -5.35 -4.83 19.59
C MET A 245 -6.59 -3.97 19.42
N PHE A 246 -6.63 -3.16 18.37
CA PHE A 246 -7.76 -2.28 18.11
C PHE A 246 -8.03 -2.16 16.62
N ASN A 247 -9.27 -1.77 16.31
CA ASN A 247 -9.66 -1.42 14.96
C ASN A 247 -10.85 -0.46 15.01
N MET A 248 -10.81 0.59 14.18
CA MET A 248 -11.82 1.63 14.11
C MET A 248 -12.16 1.94 12.65
N PHE A 249 -13.44 2.16 12.37
CA PHE A 249 -13.93 2.53 11.04
C PHE A 249 -14.85 3.74 11.13
N VAL A 250 -14.71 4.65 10.18
CA VAL A 250 -15.62 5.77 9.93
C VAL A 250 -16.08 5.64 8.48
N ASN A 251 -17.37 5.45 8.25
CA ASN A 251 -17.92 5.20 6.92
C ASN A 251 -18.97 6.25 6.54
N ASN A 252 -19.08 6.52 5.25
CA ASN A 252 -20.14 7.33 4.63
C ASN A 252 -20.29 8.75 5.23
N VAL A 253 -19.18 9.48 5.33
CA VAL A 253 -19.17 10.88 5.77
C VAL A 253 -19.13 11.80 4.56
N GLN A 254 -20.12 12.69 4.43
CA GLN A 254 -20.11 13.75 3.43
C GLN A 254 -19.25 14.91 3.94
N LEU A 255 -18.20 15.22 3.21
CA LEU A 255 -17.25 16.29 3.50
C LEU A 255 -17.40 17.42 2.45
N GLY A 256 -16.72 18.54 2.71
CA GLY A 256 -16.62 19.66 1.78
C GLY A 256 -15.82 19.33 0.52
N PHE A 257 -15.50 20.37 -0.24
CA PHE A 257 -14.72 20.26 -1.49
C PHE A 257 -13.20 20.16 -1.25
N ASP A 258 -12.75 20.44 -0.03
CA ASP A 258 -11.35 20.42 0.36
C ASP A 258 -10.98 19.14 1.12
N ILE A 259 -9.75 18.68 0.93
CA ILE A 259 -9.21 17.46 1.54
C ILE A 259 -8.98 17.60 3.05
N SER A 260 -8.97 18.83 3.58
CA SER A 260 -8.82 19.10 5.02
C SER A 260 -9.79 18.29 5.88
N GLY A 261 -11.04 18.11 5.43
CA GLY A 261 -12.01 17.28 6.15
C GLY A 261 -11.60 15.82 6.27
N VAL A 262 -10.91 15.26 5.25
CA VAL A 262 -10.36 13.89 5.36
C VAL A 262 -9.22 13.87 6.37
N LEU A 263 -8.34 14.87 6.35
CA LEU A 263 -7.24 14.99 7.31
C LEU A 263 -7.75 15.14 8.75
N GLU A 264 -8.85 15.86 8.96
CA GLU A 264 -9.49 15.99 10.27
C GLU A 264 -9.95 14.64 10.82
N VAL A 265 -10.55 13.77 9.99
CA VAL A 265 -10.91 12.41 10.41
C VAL A 265 -9.68 11.59 10.82
N PHE A 266 -8.54 11.75 10.14
CA PHE A 266 -7.27 11.13 10.59
C PHE A 266 -6.85 11.64 11.97
N GLN A 267 -6.96 12.96 12.21
CA GLN A 267 -6.63 13.58 13.50
C GLN A 267 -7.56 13.10 14.62
N ASP A 268 -8.85 12.96 14.35
CA ASP A 268 -9.83 12.44 15.30
C ASP A 268 -9.55 10.98 15.66
N GLN A 269 -9.26 10.13 14.68
CA GLN A 269 -8.85 8.74 14.93
C GLN A 269 -7.56 8.68 15.75
N GLY A 270 -6.59 9.56 15.49
CA GLY A 270 -5.39 9.70 16.30
C GLY A 270 -5.70 10.09 17.75
N THR A 271 -6.62 11.03 17.94
CA THR A 271 -7.04 11.49 19.27
C THR A 271 -7.77 10.39 20.04
N ILE A 272 -8.67 9.65 19.40
CA ILE A 272 -9.32 8.48 20.00
C ILE A 272 -8.28 7.42 20.38
N THR A 273 -7.30 7.16 19.50
CA THR A 273 -6.20 6.23 19.77
C THR A 273 -5.38 6.67 21.00
N ALA A 274 -5.10 7.96 21.13
CA ALA A 274 -4.39 8.53 22.28
C ALA A 274 -5.20 8.44 23.59
N ILE A 275 -6.53 8.60 23.52
CA ILE A 275 -7.42 8.38 24.66
C ILE A 275 -7.39 6.91 25.09
N ILE A 276 -7.49 5.97 24.15
CA ILE A 276 -7.39 4.53 24.43
C ILE A 276 -6.04 4.21 25.09
N TRP A 277 -4.94 4.76 24.57
CA TRP A 277 -3.60 4.63 25.17
C TRP A 277 -3.57 5.12 26.62
N ARG A 278 -4.13 6.30 26.91
CA ARG A 278 -4.11 6.92 28.25
C ARG A 278 -4.91 6.11 29.27
N ASP A 279 -6.08 5.63 28.85
CA ASP A 279 -7.09 5.05 29.73
C ASP A 279 -6.92 3.55 29.94
N ASN A 280 -5.90 2.93 29.34
CA ASN A 280 -5.68 1.49 29.41
C ASN A 280 -4.28 1.08 29.79
#